data_AF-A0A846PBG5-F1
#
_entry.id   AF-A0A846PBG5-F1
#
_cell.length_a   1.000
_cell.length_b   1.000
_cell.length_c   1.000
_cell.angle_alpha   90.00
_cell.angle_beta   90.00
_cell.angle_gamma   90.00
#
_symmetry.space_group_name_H-M   'P 1'
#
loop_
_entity.id
_entity.type
_entity.pdbx_description
1 polymer ?
#
loop_
_entity_poly.entity_id
_entity_poly.type
_entity_poly.pdbx_seq_one_letter_code
_entity_poly.pdbx_strand_id
1 'polypeptide(L)' 'MSDESKTYKQELSVKWIKAESGTTYLCPVAALERLEDPTEDQLKMICVDESMNPQNE' A
#
# COMPACT_ATOMS: atom_id res chain seq x y z
N MET A 1 10.77 15.23 25.12
CA MET A 1 11.02 14.15 24.13
C MET A 1 9.84 14.16 23.17
N SER A 2 9.91 14.96 22.10
CA SER A 2 8.74 15.25 21.26
C SER A 2 9.11 15.49 19.79
N ASP A 3 10.12 14.77 19.29
CA ASP A 3 10.51 14.83 17.87
C ASP A 3 10.71 13.46 17.22
N GLU A 4 10.31 12.37 17.89
CA GLU A 4 10.41 11.01 17.31
C GLU A 4 9.22 10.66 16.40
N SER A 5 8.10 11.38 16.47
CA SER A 5 6.87 11.04 15.74
C SER A 5 6.74 11.72 14.36
N LYS A 6 7.58 12.71 14.04
CA LYS A 6 7.54 13.39 12.74
C LYS A 6 8.30 12.62 11.66
N THR A 7 9.38 11.94 12.02
CA THR A 7 10.18 11.12 11.10
C THR A 7 9.42 9.86 10.68
N TYR A 8 8.73 9.20 11.61
CA TYR A 8 7.94 8.00 11.31
C TYR A 8 6.76 8.24 10.35
N LYS A 9 6.20 9.45 10.34
CA LYS A 9 5.09 9.82 9.44
C LYS A 9 5.54 10.06 7.99
N GLN A 10 6.83 10.25 7.73
CA GLN A 10 7.35 10.30 6.36
C GLN A 10 7.65 8.90 5.80
N GLU A 11 7.76 7.87 6.64
CA GLU A 11 8.35 6.58 6.24
C GLU A 11 7.34 5.51 5.80
N LEU A 12 6.04 5.68 6.03
CA LEU A 12 5.03 4.71 5.61
C LEU A 12 3.85 5.39 4.94
N SER A 13 4.12 6.22 3.92
CA SER A 13 3.08 6.58 2.96
C SER A 13 2.70 5.30 2.22
N VAL A 14 1.75 4.55 2.78
CA VAL A 14 1.15 3.36 2.17
C VAL A 14 -0.26 3.70 1.74
N LYS A 15 -0.67 3.19 0.58
CA LYS A 15 -1.98 3.43 -0.02
C LYS A 15 -2.63 2.09 -0.32
N TRP A 16 -3.91 2.03 -0.02
CA TRP A 16 -4.77 0.91 -0.34
C TRP A 16 -5.21 1.02 -1.80
N ILE A 17 -4.97 -0.04 -2.56
CA ILE A 17 -5.41 -0.18 -3.95
C ILE A 17 -6.30 -1.41 -4.05
N LYS A 18 -7.45 -1.26 -4.67
CA LYS A 18 -8.33 -2.37 -5.02
C LYS A 18 -8.07 -2.72 -6.49
N ALA A 19 -7.61 -3.95 -6.72
CA ALA A 19 -7.46 -4.45 -8.08
C ALA A 19 -8.81 -4.80 -8.71
N GLU A 20 -8.84 -4.97 -10.03
CA GLU A 20 -10.06 -5.32 -10.78
C GLU A 20 -10.63 -6.68 -10.36
N SER A 21 -9.80 -7.60 -9.87
CA SER A 21 -10.22 -8.88 -9.28
C SER A 21 -11.03 -8.73 -7.99
N GLY A 22 -11.04 -7.54 -7.38
CA GLY A 22 -11.64 -7.29 -6.07
C GLY A 22 -10.68 -7.44 -4.89
N THR A 23 -9.45 -7.89 -5.14
CA THR A 23 -8.39 -8.02 -4.12
C THR A 23 -7.87 -6.66 -3.70
N THR A 24 -7.66 -6.50 -2.39
CA THR A 24 -7.18 -5.26 -1.79
C THR A 24 -5.71 -5.39 -1.43
N TYR A 25 -4.90 -4.44 -1.89
CA TYR A 25 -3.45 -4.39 -1.69
C TYR A 25 -3.05 -3.13 -0.94
N LEU A 26 -2.11 -3.28 0.00
CA LEU A 26 -1.47 -2.19 0.71
C LEU A 26 -0.08 -1.94 0.11
N CYS A 27 0.05 -0.84 -0.62
CA CYS A 27 1.22 -0.53 -1.43
C CYS A 27 1.97 0.70 -0.89
N PRO A 28 3.31 0.71 -0.88
CA PRO A 28 4.06 1.95 -0.64
C PRO A 28 3.78 2.97 -1.76
N VAL A 29 3.37 4.19 -1.40
CA VAL A 29 3.09 5.29 -2.32
C VAL A 29 4.30 5.60 -3.18
N ALA A 30 5.52 5.56 -2.63
CA ALA A 30 6.75 5.78 -3.39
C ALA A 30 6.99 4.72 -4.49
N ALA A 31 6.46 3.50 -4.33
CA ALA A 31 6.49 2.46 -5.36
C ALA A 31 5.38 2.67 -6.39
N LEU A 32 4.21 3.13 -5.95
CA LEU A 32 3.08 3.46 -6.83
C LEU A 32 3.33 4.71 -7.68
N GLU A 33 3.95 5.76 -7.15
CA GLU A 33 4.27 6.96 -7.93
C GLU A 33 5.26 6.67 -9.08
N ARG A 34 5.97 5.54 -9.01
CA ARG A 34 6.84 5.05 -10.08
C ARG A 34 6.11 4.22 -11.13
N LEU A 35 4.84 3.88 -10.90
CA LEU A 35 4.01 3.05 -11.77
C LEU A 35 2.72 3.80 -12.07
N GLU A 36 2.58 4.35 -13.28
CA GLU A 36 1.37 5.10 -13.67
C GLU A 36 0.10 4.23 -13.67
N ASP A 37 0.21 2.97 -14.09
CA ASP A 37 -0.89 2.00 -14.15
C ASP A 37 -0.34 0.60 -13.82
N PRO A 38 -0.17 0.26 -12.53
CA PRO A 38 0.40 -1.02 -12.12
C PRO A 38 -0.61 -2.15 -12.34
N THR A 39 -0.18 -3.20 -13.05
CA THR A 39 -0.98 -4.42 -13.18
C THR A 39 -1.07 -5.16 -11.85
N GLU A 40 -2.07 -6.01 -11.70
CA GLU A 40 -2.25 -6.78 -10.46
C GLU A 40 -1.03 -7.66 -10.12
N ASP A 41 -0.34 -8.22 -11.12
CA ASP A 41 0.90 -8.96 -10.89
C ASP A 41 2.02 -8.08 -10.32
N GLN A 42 2.09 -6.82 -10.75
CA GLN A 42 3.04 -5.85 -10.18
C GLN A 42 2.65 -5.46 -8.76
N LEU A 43 1.35 -5.29 -8.48
CA LEU A 43 0.83 -5.04 -7.14
C LEU A 43 1.17 -6.20 -6.19
N LYS A 44 1.04 -7.46 -6.62
CA LYS A 44 1.45 -8.64 -5.82
C LYS A 44 2.94 -8.67 -5.48
N MET A 45 3.79 -8.08 -6.31
CA MET A 45 5.23 -8.04 -6.08
C MET A 45 5.67 -6.92 -5.15
N ILE A 46 4.98 -5.77 -5.18
CA ILE A 46 5.39 -4.55 -4.44
C ILE A 46 4.51 -4.23 -3.23
N CYS A 47 3.32 -4.84 -3.13
CA CYS A 47 2.31 -4.56 -2.12
C CYS A 47 2.01 -5.79 -1.28
N VAL A 48 1.46 -5.54 -0.09
CA VAL A 48 0.94 -6.58 0.80
C VAL A 48 -0.51 -6.87 0.42
N ASP A 49 -0.86 -8.13 0.22
CA ASP A 49 -2.24 -8.56 0.03
C ASP A 49 -2.99 -8.49 1.38
N GLU A 50 -3.96 -7.58 1.47
CA GLU A 50 -4.83 -7.38 2.64
C GLU A 50 -6.28 -7.80 2.34
N SER A 51 -6.49 -8.61 1.29
CA SER A 51 -7.84 -9.07 0.92
C SER A 51 -8.46 -10.02 1.94
N MET A 52 -7.61 -10.71 2.70
CA MET A 52 -8.00 -11.67 3.73
C MET A 52 -8.05 -11.05 5.14
N ASN A 53 -7.91 -9.73 5.27
CA ASN A 53 -7.86 -9.10 6.58
C ASN A 53 -9.30 -8.92 7.12
N PRO A 54 -9.73 -9.65 8.18
CA PRO A 54 -11.11 -9.63 8.68
C PRO A 54 -11.54 -8.31 9.32
N GLN A 55 -10.64 -7.31 9.35
CA GLN A 55 -10.92 -5.94 9.80
C GLN A 55 -11.41 -5.03 8.66
N ASN A 56 -11.49 -5.55 7.43
CA ASN A 56 -12.00 -4.84 6.25
C ASN A 56 -13.50 -5.13 5.96
N GLU A 57 -14.20 -5.88 6.83
CA GLU A 57 -15.67 -6.07 6.79
C GLU A 57 -16.44 -4.94 7.47
#